data_AF-A0A3D0H7B2-F1
#
_entry.id   AF-A0A3D0H7B2-F1
#
_cell.length_a   1.000
_cell.length_b   1.000
_cell.length_c   1.000
_cell.angle_alpha   90.00
_cell.angle_beta   90.00
_cell.angle_gamma   90.00
#
_symmetry.space_group_name_H-M   'P 1'
#
loop_
_entity.id
_entity.type
_entity.pdbx_description
1 polymer ?
#
loop_
_entity_poly.entity_id
_entity_poly.type
_entity_poly.pdbx_seq_one_letter_code
_entity_poly.pdbx_strand_id
1 'polypeptide(L)'
;MFEQFKKFLLEYDLLRIQEEVRNLDWSKVLSNPVVWFVSVPLLGYMIWKRKFRMILLFASMLVFTLMLPHMMPGAGEAIPFPKLILFLGGTLALVLINLYFAFVRRD
;
A
#
# COMPACT_ATOMS: atom_id res chain seq x y z
N MET A 1 18.25 13.12 5.84
CA MET A 1 16.89 12.53 5.75
C MET A 1 16.63 11.81 4.43
N PHE A 2 16.79 12.45 3.25
CA PHE A 2 16.55 11.80 1.95
C PHE A 2 17.51 10.63 1.64
N GLU A 3 18.79 10.76 2.01
CA GLU A 3 19.80 9.69 1.90
C GLU A 3 19.48 8.46 2.77
N GLN A 4 19.00 8.67 3.99
CA GLN A 4 18.57 7.59 4.89
C GLN A 4 17.29 6.92 4.39
N PHE A 5 16.38 7.68 3.79
CA PHE A 5 15.17 7.14 3.16
C PHE A 5 15.49 6.33 1.89
N LYS A 6 16.47 6.79 1.09
CA LYS A 6 17.04 6.02 -0.02
C LYS A 6 17.69 4.72 0.45
N LYS A 7 18.51 4.77 1.52
CA LYS A 7 19.08 3.57 2.14
C LYS A 7 18.00 2.64 2.66
N PHE A 8 16.97 3.16 3.32
CA PHE A 8 15.83 2.37 3.78
C PHE A 8 15.09 1.70 2.61
N LEU A 9 14.92 2.38 1.47
CA LEU A 9 14.31 1.81 0.25
C LEU A 9 15.21 0.82 -0.51
N LEU A 10 16.53 0.96 -0.42
CA LEU A 10 17.51 0.08 -1.06
C LEU A 10 17.86 -1.16 -0.24
N GLU A 11 17.78 -1.05 1.09
CA GLU A 11 18.14 -2.09 2.04
C GLU A 11 16.93 -2.94 2.44
N TYR A 12 15.71 -2.40 2.30
CA TYR A 12 14.51 -3.21 2.19
C TYR A 12 14.42 -3.73 0.77
N ASP A 13 14.59 -5.04 0.62
CA ASP A 13 14.52 -5.77 -0.63
C ASP A 13 13.07 -5.70 -1.17
N LEU A 14 12.71 -4.54 -1.75
CA LEU A 14 11.38 -4.27 -2.31
C LEU A 14 10.99 -5.32 -3.34
N LEU A 15 11.99 -5.90 -4.02
CA LEU A 15 11.84 -7.03 -4.92
C LEU A 15 11.38 -8.28 -4.19
N ARG A 16 11.97 -8.60 -3.03
CA ARG A 16 11.57 -9.75 -2.20
C ARG A 16 10.16 -9.59 -1.63
N ILE A 17 9.81 -8.38 -1.17
CA ILE A 17 8.44 -8.09 -0.71
C ILE A 17 7.46 -8.15 -1.87
N GLN A 18 7.83 -7.61 -3.04
CA GLN A 18 7.01 -7.72 -4.25
C GLN A 18 6.81 -9.18 -4.65
N GLU A 19 7.85 -10.00 -4.61
CA GLU A 19 7.76 -11.43 -4.90
C GLU A 19 6.87 -12.16 -3.90
N GLU A 20 7.00 -11.89 -2.60
CA GLU A 20 6.11 -12.48 -1.58
C GLU A 20 4.65 -12.03 -1.76
N VAL A 21 4.42 -10.74 -2.03
CA VAL A 21 3.09 -10.16 -2.26
C VAL A 21 2.47 -10.67 -3.57
N ARG A 22 3.28 -10.94 -4.59
CA ARG A 22 2.84 -11.50 -5.88
C ARG A 22 2.59 -12.99 -5.80
N ASN A 23 3.39 -13.73 -5.04
CA ASN A 23 3.22 -15.16 -4.80
C ASN A 23 2.10 -15.45 -3.78
N LEU A 24 1.62 -14.42 -3.08
CA LEU A 24 0.47 -14.50 -2.20
C LEU A 24 -0.81 -14.74 -3.00
N ASP A 25 -1.44 -15.89 -2.74
CA ASP A 25 -2.70 -16.28 -3.36
C ASP A 25 -3.84 -15.45 -2.75
N TRP A 26 -4.03 -14.23 -3.27
CA TRP A 26 -5.01 -13.26 -2.79
C TRP A 26 -6.43 -13.81 -2.78
N SER A 27 -6.74 -14.72 -3.70
CA SER A 27 -8.04 -15.41 -3.73
C SER A 27 -8.24 -16.25 -2.47
N LYS A 28 -7.23 -16.99 -2.03
CA LYS A 28 -7.29 -17.76 -0.77
C LYS A 28 -7.32 -16.87 0.47
N VAL A 29 -6.60 -15.75 0.47
CA VAL A 29 -6.61 -14.80 1.59
C VAL A 29 -8.00 -14.15 1.73
N LEU A 30 -8.58 -13.68 0.63
CA LEU A 30 -9.91 -13.06 0.63
C LEU A 30 -11.04 -14.07 0.82
N SER A 31 -10.83 -15.34 0.50
CA SER A 31 -11.80 -16.40 0.77
C SER A 31 -11.73 -16.91 2.22
N ASN A 32 -10.72 -16.52 2.99
CA ASN A 32 -10.54 -17.00 4.36
C ASN A 32 -11.51 -16.28 5.32
N PRO A 33 -12.45 -17.00 5.97
CA PRO A 33 -13.42 -16.41 6.89
C PRO A 33 -12.76 -15.69 8.07
N VAL A 34 -11.58 -16.17 8.51
CA VAL A 34 -10.84 -15.57 9.63
C VAL A 34 -10.36 -14.17 9.28
N VAL A 35 -9.96 -13.94 8.03
CA VAL A 35 -9.53 -12.61 7.56
C VAL A 35 -10.68 -11.62 7.66
N TRP A 36 -11.90 -12.02 7.28
CA TRP A 36 -13.10 -11.19 7.43
C TRP A 36 -13.48 -10.97 8.89
N PHE A 37 -13.43 -12.03 9.71
CA PHE A 37 -13.76 -11.96 11.13
C PHE A 37 -12.82 -11.04 11.92
N VAL A 38 -11.58 -10.85 11.46
CA VAL A 38 -10.64 -9.91 12.08
C VAL A 38 -10.76 -8.52 11.45
N SER A 39 -10.75 -8.42 10.13
CA SER A 39 -10.73 -7.14 9.41
C SER A 39 -12.03 -6.33 9.56
N VAL A 40 -13.20 -6.99 9.51
CA VAL A 40 -14.51 -6.31 9.60
C VAL A 40 -14.72 -5.63 10.96
N PRO A 41 -14.59 -6.30 12.12
CA PRO A 41 -14.75 -5.63 13.40
C PRO A 41 -13.63 -4.62 13.68
N LEU A 42 -12.41 -4.84 13.18
CA LEU A 42 -11.33 -3.87 13.29
C LEU A 42 -11.66 -2.57 12.53
N LEU A 43 -12.10 -2.69 11.27
CA LEU A 43 -12.55 -1.56 10.46
C LEU A 43 -13.79 -0.89 11.08
N GLY A 44 -14.76 -1.68 11.54
CA GLY A 44 -15.95 -1.19 12.23
C GLY A 44 -15.61 -0.40 13.49
N TYR A 45 -14.68 -0.90 14.31
CA TYR A 45 -14.20 -0.21 15.51
C TYR A 45 -13.47 1.10 15.15
N MET A 46 -12.65 1.10 14.09
CA MET A 46 -11.95 2.30 13.62
C MET A 46 -12.91 3.37 13.11
N ILE A 47 -13.97 2.96 12.39
CA ILE A 47 -15.05 3.84 11.92
C ILE A 47 -15.82 4.41 13.12
N TRP A 48 -16.17 3.56 14.09
CA TRP A 48 -16.87 3.96 15.31
C TRP A 48 -16.09 5.01 16.09
N LYS A 49 -14.77 4.80 16.26
CA LYS A 49 -13.88 5.75 16.94
C LYS A 49 -13.51 6.96 16.08
N ARG A 50 -14.12 7.12 14.89
CA ARG A 50 -13.87 8.20 13.91
C ARG A 50 -12.38 8.37 13.62
N LYS A 51 -11.60 7.28 13.62
CA LYS A 51 -10.17 7.28 13.35
C LYS A 51 -9.90 7.32 11.85
N PHE A 52 -10.49 8.28 11.15
CA PHE A 52 -10.42 8.44 9.69
C PHE A 52 -8.97 8.44 9.16
N ARG A 53 -8.03 9.01 9.91
CA ARG A 53 -6.59 8.96 9.55
C ARG A 53 -6.04 7.54 9.50
N MET A 54 -6.37 6.69 10.47
CA MET A 54 -5.91 5.30 10.47
C MET A 54 -6.61 4.48 9.39
N ILE A 55 -7.91 4.72 9.16
CA ILE A 55 -8.65 4.06 8.06
C ILE A 55 -8.03 4.40 6.72
N LEU A 56 -7.72 5.68 6.50
CA LEU A 56 -7.14 6.16 5.26
C LEU A 56 -5.71 5.63 5.05
N LEU A 57 -4.92 5.52 6.12
CA LEU A 57 -3.62 4.83 6.09
C LEU A 57 -3.76 3.36 5.68
N PHE A 58 -4.67 2.61 6.31
CA PHE A 58 -4.93 1.21 5.97
C PHE A 58 -5.42 1.03 4.54
N ALA A 59 -6.35 1.88 4.10
CA ALA A 59 -6.85 1.88 2.72
C ALA A 59 -5.73 2.18 1.72
N SER A 60 -4.87 3.16 2.02
CA SER A 60 -3.74 3.52 1.18
C SER A 60 -2.70 2.40 1.10
N MET A 61 -2.46 1.72 2.22
CA MET A 61 -1.58 0.55 2.29
C MET A 61 -2.12 -0.63 1.47
N LEU A 62 -3.44 -0.87 1.51
CA LEU A 62 -4.10 -1.86 0.66
C LEU A 62 -4.02 -1.50 -0.82
N VAL A 63 -4.32 -0.25 -1.19
CA VAL A 63 -4.19 0.20 -2.59
C VAL A 63 -2.75 0.07 -3.08
N PHE A 64 -1.77 0.43 -2.25
CA PHE A 64 -0.35 0.31 -2.59
C PHE A 64 0.08 -1.16 -2.80
N THR A 65 -0.34 -2.06 -1.91
CA THR A 65 -0.04 -3.50 -2.03
C THR A 65 -0.71 -4.14 -3.25
N LEU A 66 -1.91 -3.70 -3.64
CA LEU A 66 -2.57 -4.15 -4.87
C LEU A 66 -1.97 -3.53 -6.15
N MET A 67 -1.41 -2.31 -6.06
CA MET A 67 -0.72 -1.64 -7.17
C MET A 67 0.59 -2.33 -7.54
N LEU A 68 1.36 -2.78 -6.55
CA LEU A 68 2.68 -3.39 -6.73
C LEU A 68 2.72 -4.50 -7.80
N PRO A 69 1.90 -5.57 -7.72
CA PRO A 69 1.94 -6.66 -8.70
C PRO A 69 1.40 -6.26 -10.09
N HIS A 70 0.56 -5.24 -10.19
CA HIS A 70 0.00 -4.79 -11.48
C HIS A 70 0.96 -3.89 -12.27
N MET A 71 1.80 -3.13 -11.57
CA MET A 71 2.61 -2.07 -12.18
C MET A 71 4.09 -2.39 -12.26
N MET A 72 4.62 -3.25 -11.37
CA MET A 72 5.99 -3.73 -11.47
C MET A 72 6.04 -5.09 -12.16
N PRO A 73 6.80 -5.23 -13.26
CA PRO A 73 7.02 -6.52 -13.90
C PRO A 73 7.88 -7.43 -13.00
N GLY A 74 8.02 -8.70 -13.40
CA GLY A 74 8.84 -9.66 -12.66
C GLY A 74 10.30 -9.20 -12.56
N ALA A 75 11.01 -9.69 -11.54
CA ALA A 75 12.45 -9.43 -11.40
C ALA A 75 13.19 -9.78 -12.70
N GLY A 76 13.90 -8.80 -13.27
CA GLY A 76 14.65 -8.94 -14.52
C GLY A 76 13.97 -8.42 -15.80
N GLU A 77 12.69 -8.04 -15.74
CA GLU A 77 11.99 -7.42 -16.87
C GLU A 77 12.07 -5.88 -16.82
N ALA A 78 12.32 -5.26 -17.98
CA ALA A 78 12.33 -3.80 -18.08
C ALA A 78 10.93 -3.23 -17.81
N ILE A 79 10.85 -2.25 -16.89
CA ILE A 79 9.60 -1.58 -16.58
C ILE A 79 9.24 -0.65 -17.75
N PRO A 80 8.11 -0.87 -18.45
CA PRO A 80 7.70 0.04 -19.50
C PRO A 80 7.40 1.41 -18.89
N PHE A 81 7.97 2.46 -19.48
CA PHE A 81 7.90 3.84 -18.99
C PHE A 81 6.48 4.33 -18.62
N PRO A 82 5.40 3.99 -19.38
CA PRO A 82 4.04 4.35 -18.98
C PRO A 82 3.59 3.76 -17.64
N LYS A 83 3.98 2.51 -17.33
CA LYS A 83 3.65 1.87 -16.04
C LYS A 83 4.45 2.48 -14.90
N LEU A 84 5.70 2.87 -15.17
CA LEU A 84 6.54 3.58 -14.19
C LEU A 84 5.92 4.93 -13.79
N ILE A 85 5.45 5.70 -14.78
CA ILE A 85 4.75 6.98 -14.52
C ILE A 85 3.47 6.76 -13.72
N LEU A 86 2.68 5.74 -14.08
CA LEU A 86 1.42 5.44 -13.41
C LEU A 86 1.66 4.97 -11.96
N PHE A 87 2.72 4.21 -11.72
CA PHE A 87 3.17 3.80 -10.39
C PHE A 87 3.62 5.00 -9.54
N LEU A 88 4.49 5.84 -10.09
CA LEU A 88 4.97 7.05 -9.41
C LEU A 88 3.82 8.02 -9.13
N GLY A 89 2.94 8.25 -10.10
CA GLY A 89 1.78 9.12 -9.98
C GLY A 89 0.78 8.60 -8.93
N GLY A 90 0.45 7.31 -8.96
CA GLY A 90 -0.43 6.69 -7.96
C GLY A 90 0.15 6.74 -6.56
N THR A 91 1.45 6.45 -6.41
CA THR A 91 2.14 6.54 -5.12
C THR A 91 2.17 7.99 -4.61
N LEU A 92 2.48 8.95 -5.48
CA LEU A 92 2.49 10.37 -5.12
C LEU A 92 1.10 10.83 -4.69
N ALA A 93 0.04 10.43 -5.41
CA ALA A 93 -1.34 10.74 -5.05
C ALA A 93 -1.71 10.16 -3.68
N LEU A 94 -1.37 8.90 -3.39
CA LEU A 94 -1.61 8.28 -2.07
C LEU A 94 -0.88 9.05 -0.97
N VAL A 95 0.39 9.42 -1.17
CA VAL A 95 1.16 10.20 -0.20
C VAL A 95 0.53 11.56 0.03
N LEU A 96 0.13 12.26 -1.03
CA LEU A 96 -0.51 13.58 -0.94
C LEU A 96 -1.86 13.52 -0.21
N ILE A 97 -2.68 12.50 -0.48
CA ILE A 97 -3.96 12.29 0.22
C ILE A 97 -3.72 12.02 1.71
N ASN A 98 -2.73 11.17 2.05
CA ASN A 98 -2.37 10.90 3.44
C ASN A 98 -1.85 12.16 4.15
N LEU A 99 -0.96 12.92 3.51
CA LEU A 99 -0.43 14.17 4.05
C LEU A 99 -1.54 15.21 4.24
N TYR A 100 -2.46 15.35 3.28
CA TYR A 100 -3.61 16.23 3.40
C TYR A 100 -4.48 15.89 4.62
N PHE A 101 -4.83 14.63 4.82
CA PHE A 101 -5.60 14.21 5.99
C PHE A 101 -4.81 14.24 7.31
N ALA A 102 -3.48 14.12 7.26
CA ALA A 102 -2.61 14.19 8.43
C ALA A 102 -2.39 15.62 8.92
N PHE A 103 -2.18 16.57 8.00
CA PHE A 103 -1.79 17.95 8.29
C PHE A 103 -2.91 18.97 8.10
N VAL A 104 -3.68 18.88 7.00
CA VAL A 104 -4.69 19.89 6.66
C VAL A 104 -6.01 19.64 7.38
N ARG A 105 -6.41 18.38 7.57
CA ARG A 105 -7.63 18.03 8.32
C ARG A 105 -7.36 17.88 9.83
N ARG A 106 -6.65 18.87 10.39
CA ARG A 106 -6.57 19.13 11.84
C ARG A 106 -7.50 20.30 12.18
N ASP A 107 -8.78 20.17 11.84
CA ASP A 107 -9.88 20.99 12.39
C ASP A 107 -11.18 20.21 12.20
#